data_AF-A0A2E3BTN0-F1
#
_entry.id   AF-A0A2E3BTN0-F1
#
_cell.length_a   1.000
_cell.length_b   1.000
_cell.length_c   1.000
_cell.angle_alpha   90.00
_cell.angle_beta   90.00
_cell.angle_gamma   90.00
#
_symmetry.space_group_name_H-M   'P 1'
#
loop_
_entity.id
_entity.type
_entity.pdbx_description
1 polymer ?
#
loop_
_entity_poly.entity_id
_entity_poly.type
_entity_poly.pdbx_seq_one_letter_code
_entity_poly.pdbx_strand_id
1 'polypeptide(L)'
;MILTPWQKISNTLFGGIFRERARKDLDLKKLLVQADIRVMPEVYKSTQLMSTIAVIIGCGALMALVFLPGAGLIAIYESIQDPATVMPCMDWEFWHKADINPSQPGNGCPHYTTQVFPFLWKAIVVILLGLIVPYSANKYFGNEAERKRSARAERLEKYLPYASSYTAAMSAANATPVKIFRSLAKNGEIYGDIAYDSSMVYRDMTLFGYDIITAVKLAVDRAASVWVTEFFQGMVGTLSSGGNLKLYFLNRAEHYMRENRIRLTVFLETLAMFAETYIVVAVAMPLFLIVMLVIMFWVSGAGSQISENMVYGIVMGLLPMIHVAYSLFVWLMSQENEM
;
A
#
# COMPACT_ATOMS: atom_id res chain seq x y z
N MET A 1 11.44 21.91 -13.75
CA MET A 1 10.22 21.24 -13.27
C MET A 1 9.60 22.14 -12.20
N ILE A 2 8.29 22.37 -12.25
CA ILE A 2 7.60 23.29 -11.33
C ILE A 2 7.20 22.54 -10.05
N LEU A 3 7.52 23.10 -8.88
CA LEU A 3 7.02 22.59 -7.61
C LEU A 3 5.49 22.64 -7.60
N THR A 4 4.85 21.63 -6.99
CA THR A 4 3.39 21.66 -6.81
C THR A 4 2.99 22.86 -5.94
N PRO A 5 1.76 23.38 -6.06
CA PRO A 5 1.28 24.47 -5.21
C PRO A 5 1.49 24.19 -3.71
N TRP A 6 1.23 22.95 -3.30
CA TRP A 6 1.43 22.48 -1.93
C TRP A 6 2.90 22.51 -1.48
N GLN A 7 3.81 22.03 -2.33
CA GLN A 7 5.25 22.04 -2.04
C GLN A 7 5.80 23.47 -1.96
N LYS A 8 5.29 24.40 -2.78
CA LYS A 8 5.67 25.82 -2.72
C LYS A 8 5.31 26.43 -1.38
N ILE A 9 4.04 26.29 -0.97
CA ILE A 9 3.54 26.81 0.31
C ILE A 9 4.31 26.20 1.49
N SER A 10 4.54 24.89 1.45
CA SER A 10 5.30 24.17 2.47
C SER A 10 6.73 24.71 2.59
N ASN A 11 7.41 24.89 1.47
CA ASN A 11 8.79 25.40 1.44
C ASN A 11 8.88 26.88 1.85
N THR A 12 7.89 27.70 1.52
CA THR A 12 7.87 29.11 1.95
C THR A 12 7.69 29.25 3.46
N LEU A 13 6.91 28.37 4.09
CA LEU A 13 6.63 28.43 5.53
C LEU A 13 7.72 27.75 6.37
N PHE A 14 8.23 26.59 5.94
CA PHE A 14 9.14 25.76 6.76
C PHE A 14 10.52 25.52 6.14
N GLY A 15 10.76 25.96 4.90
CA GLY A 15 12.01 25.70 4.19
C GLY A 15 13.23 26.25 4.92
N GLY A 16 13.11 27.43 5.55
CA GLY A 16 14.20 28.04 6.33
C GLY A 16 14.67 27.19 7.50
N ILE A 17 13.75 26.49 8.18
CA ILE A 17 14.02 25.66 9.36
C ILE A 17 14.82 24.41 8.98
N PHE A 18 14.47 23.79 7.86
CA PHE A 18 15.10 22.54 7.43
C PHE A 18 16.29 22.72 6.49
N ARG A 19 16.54 23.94 5.98
CA ARG A 19 17.55 24.22 4.96
C ARG A 19 18.92 23.65 5.31
N GLU A 20 19.44 23.95 6.49
CA GLU A 20 20.79 23.50 6.86
C GLU A 20 20.83 22.00 7.19
N ARG A 21 19.89 21.52 8.01
CA ARG A 21 19.85 20.12 8.47
C ARG A 21 19.60 19.14 7.32
N ALA A 22 18.61 19.42 6.48
CA ALA A 22 18.24 18.55 5.37
C ALA A 22 19.29 18.56 4.24
N ARG A 23 20.06 19.65 4.07
CA ARG A 23 21.16 19.69 3.10
C ARG A 23 22.42 18.97 3.58
N LYS A 24 22.64 18.85 4.89
CA LYS A 24 23.77 18.08 5.44
C LYS A 24 23.52 16.57 5.44
N ASP A 25 22.26 16.15 5.44
CA ASP A 25 21.85 14.75 5.38
C ASP A 25 22.16 14.12 4.01
N LEU A 26 23.23 13.33 3.93
CA LEU A 26 23.66 12.64 2.72
C LEU A 26 22.77 11.43 2.40
N ASP A 27 22.28 10.75 3.42
CA ASP A 27 21.44 9.55 3.26
C ASP A 27 20.07 9.94 2.69
N LEU A 28 19.49 11.05 3.17
CA LEU A 28 18.23 11.57 2.61
C LEU A 28 18.40 12.00 1.16
N LYS A 29 19.51 12.63 0.79
CA LYS A 29 19.80 12.99 -0.61
C LYS A 29 19.86 11.75 -1.49
N LYS A 30 20.60 10.73 -1.04
CA LYS A 30 20.73 9.46 -1.75
C LYS A 30 19.37 8.78 -1.90
N LEU A 31 18.58 8.73 -0.83
CA LEU A 31 17.23 8.16 -0.81
C LEU A 31 16.30 8.85 -1.82
N LEU A 32 16.28 10.18 -1.86
CA LEU A 32 15.43 10.94 -2.79
C LEU A 32 15.81 10.70 -4.25
N VAL A 33 17.12 10.63 -4.52
CA VAL A 33 17.64 10.32 -5.85
C VAL A 33 17.26 8.90 -6.26
N GLN A 34 17.44 7.92 -5.37
CA GLN A 34 17.06 6.52 -5.62
C GLN A 34 15.54 6.36 -5.81
N ALA A 35 14.72 7.15 -5.11
CA ALA A 35 13.27 7.14 -5.24
C ALA A 35 12.72 7.91 -6.47
N ASP A 36 13.58 8.50 -7.31
CA ASP A 36 13.25 9.47 -8.38
C ASP A 36 12.36 10.64 -7.89
N ILE A 37 12.52 11.05 -6.62
CA ILE A 37 11.82 12.21 -6.07
C ILE A 37 12.68 13.45 -6.37
N ARG A 38 12.32 14.15 -7.45
CA ARG A 38 13.06 15.32 -7.98
C ARG A 38 12.76 16.62 -7.22
N VAL A 39 12.82 16.56 -5.89
CA VAL A 39 12.68 17.73 -5.01
C VAL A 39 13.91 17.87 -4.13
N MET A 40 14.20 19.09 -3.70
CA MET A 40 15.29 19.32 -2.75
C MET A 40 14.96 18.70 -1.39
N PRO A 41 15.94 18.20 -0.61
CA PRO A 41 15.69 17.61 0.70
C PRO A 41 14.93 18.51 1.67
N GLU A 42 15.17 19.82 1.61
CA GLU A 42 14.47 20.83 2.41
C GLU A 42 12.98 20.92 2.07
N VAL A 43 12.63 20.82 0.78
CA VAL A 43 11.25 20.84 0.30
C VAL A 43 10.54 19.54 0.74
N TYR A 44 11.22 18.40 0.68
CA TYR A 44 10.68 17.12 1.15
C TYR A 44 10.32 17.17 2.64
N LYS A 45 11.27 17.59 3.50
CA LYS A 45 11.04 17.69 4.95
C LYS A 45 9.98 18.75 5.30
N SER A 46 9.97 19.88 4.58
CA SER A 46 8.95 20.91 4.76
C SER A 46 7.55 20.41 4.39
N THR A 47 7.44 19.63 3.31
CA THR A 47 6.17 19.03 2.87
C THR A 47 5.70 17.96 3.85
N GLN A 48 6.62 17.11 4.35
CA GLN A 48 6.32 16.14 5.41
C GLN A 48 5.71 16.84 6.64
N LEU A 49 6.39 17.88 7.16
CA LEU A 49 5.91 18.62 8.32
C LEU A 49 4.57 19.29 8.07
N MET A 50 4.40 19.94 6.90
CA MET A 50 3.14 20.59 6.54
C MET A 50 1.98 19.61 6.49
N SER A 51 2.16 18.44 5.85
CA SER A 51 1.14 17.41 5.79
C SER A 51 0.79 16.85 7.18
N THR A 52 1.77 16.70 8.08
CA THR A 52 1.50 16.33 9.48
C THR A 52 0.71 17.41 10.22
N ILE A 53 1.06 18.70 10.05
CA ILE A 53 0.33 19.81 10.65
C ILE A 53 -1.11 19.87 10.13
N ALA A 54 -1.32 19.66 8.82
CA ALA A 54 -2.66 19.61 8.24
C ALA A 54 -3.51 18.49 8.88
N VAL A 55 -2.92 17.31 9.11
CA VAL A 55 -3.59 16.22 9.84
C VAL A 55 -3.87 16.61 11.28
N ILE A 56 -2.93 17.25 11.98
CA ILE A 56 -3.15 17.73 13.36
C ILE A 56 -4.32 18.73 13.42
N ILE A 57 -4.37 19.68 12.48
CA ILE A 57 -5.47 20.66 12.41
C ILE A 57 -6.80 19.95 12.13
N GLY A 58 -6.82 19.00 11.20
CA GLY A 58 -8.01 18.19 10.91
C GLY A 58 -8.48 17.38 12.11
N CYS A 59 -7.57 16.70 12.81
CA CYS A 59 -7.86 15.98 14.04
C CYS A 59 -8.32 16.92 15.16
N GLY A 60 -7.74 18.11 15.28
CA GLY A 60 -8.14 19.13 16.24
C GLY A 60 -9.56 19.65 15.97
N ALA A 61 -9.90 19.91 14.71
CA ALA A 61 -11.26 20.29 14.31
C ALA A 61 -12.27 19.16 14.59
N LEU A 62 -11.90 17.91 14.30
CA LEU A 62 -12.73 16.75 14.60
C LEU A 62 -12.92 16.56 16.11
N MET A 63 -11.86 16.73 16.91
CA MET A 63 -11.98 16.74 18.37
C MET A 63 -12.88 17.87 18.86
N ALA A 64 -12.76 19.08 18.30
CA ALA A 64 -13.63 20.20 18.66
C ALA A 64 -15.11 19.88 18.38
N LEU A 65 -15.43 19.22 17.26
CA LEU A 65 -16.80 18.77 16.96
C LEU A 65 -17.29 17.67 17.90
N VAL A 66 -16.42 16.73 18.31
CA VAL A 66 -16.80 15.65 19.23
C VAL A 66 -17.09 16.18 20.65
N PHE A 67 -16.27 17.11 21.14
CA PHE A 67 -16.32 17.63 22.51
C PHE A 67 -17.02 18.98 22.66
N LEU A 68 -17.67 19.50 21.61
CA LEU A 68 -18.35 20.80 21.66
C LEU A 68 -19.47 20.79 22.72
N PRO A 69 -19.47 21.72 23.69
CA PRO A 69 -20.51 21.74 24.72
C PRO A 69 -21.88 22.05 24.09
N GLY A 70 -22.88 21.22 24.39
CA GLY A 70 -24.28 21.41 23.95
C GLY A 70 -24.62 20.96 22.53
N ALA A 71 -23.64 20.83 21.62
CA ALA A 71 -23.90 20.40 20.24
C ALA A 71 -22.91 19.36 19.69
N GLY A 72 -21.90 18.97 20.48
CA GLY A 72 -20.97 17.92 20.10
C GLY A 72 -21.58 16.53 20.22
N LEU A 73 -20.98 15.55 19.55
CA LEU A 73 -21.47 14.16 19.54
C LEU A 73 -21.67 13.59 20.96
N ILE A 74 -20.75 13.90 21.88
CA ILE A 74 -20.85 13.44 23.28
C ILE A 74 -21.99 14.16 24.00
N ALA A 75 -22.16 15.47 23.81
CA ALA A 75 -23.23 16.23 24.45
C ALA A 75 -24.62 15.80 23.95
N ILE A 76 -24.75 15.49 22.66
CA ILE A 76 -25.98 14.95 22.07
C ILE A 76 -26.28 13.58 22.69
N TYR A 77 -25.28 12.70 22.79
CA TYR A 77 -25.45 11.40 23.43
C TYR A 77 -25.89 11.52 24.90
N GLU A 78 -25.26 12.44 25.65
CA GLU A 78 -25.57 12.69 27.06
C GLU A 78 -26.89 13.45 27.28
N SER A 79 -27.52 13.96 26.22
CA SER A 79 -28.86 14.56 26.27
C SER A 79 -29.99 13.54 26.17
N ILE A 80 -29.68 12.29 25.80
CA ILE A 80 -30.66 11.21 25.67
C ILE A 80 -30.88 10.56 27.03
N GLN A 81 -32.13 10.24 27.36
CA GLN A 81 -32.49 9.50 28.57
C GLN A 81 -31.89 8.09 28.55
N ASP A 82 -31.45 7.60 29.71
CA ASP A 82 -30.95 6.23 29.88
C ASP A 82 -32.10 5.22 29.65
N PRO A 83 -31.97 4.24 28.72
CA PRO A 83 -32.98 3.22 28.47
C PRO A 83 -33.45 2.47 29.73
N ALA A 84 -32.57 2.34 30.74
CA ALA A 84 -32.93 1.69 32.01
C ALA A 84 -33.95 2.48 32.84
N THR A 85 -34.02 3.81 32.65
CA THR A 85 -34.91 4.68 33.43
C THR A 85 -36.21 5.03 32.70
N VAL A 86 -36.31 4.70 31.41
CA VAL A 86 -37.52 4.96 30.60
C VAL A 86 -38.73 4.24 31.18
N MET A 87 -38.65 2.92 31.40
CA MET A 87 -39.77 2.13 31.93
C MET A 87 -40.18 2.55 33.36
N PRO A 88 -39.24 2.67 34.33
CA PRO A 88 -39.58 3.16 35.67
C PRO A 88 -40.22 4.55 35.70
N CYS A 89 -39.79 5.46 34.82
CA CYS A 89 -40.39 6.79 34.74
C CYS A 89 -41.79 6.79 34.12
N MET A 90 -42.02 5.98 33.08
CA MET A 90 -43.35 5.80 32.52
C MET A 90 -44.32 5.19 33.54
N ASP A 91 -43.86 4.20 34.31
CA ASP A 91 -44.65 3.60 35.39
C ASP A 91 -44.94 4.62 36.51
N TRP A 92 -43.96 5.44 36.89
CA TRP A 92 -44.15 6.48 37.90
C TRP A 92 -45.16 7.54 37.46
N GLU A 93 -45.07 8.03 36.22
CA GLU A 93 -46.01 8.98 35.63
C GLU A 93 -47.45 8.43 35.59
N PHE A 94 -47.61 7.14 35.33
CA PHE A 94 -48.92 6.50 35.29
C PHE A 94 -49.62 6.57 36.66
N TRP A 95 -48.89 6.38 37.76
CA TRP A 95 -49.42 6.38 39.12
C TRP A 95 -49.47 7.77 39.78
N HIS A 96 -48.60 8.72 39.39
CA HIS A 96 -48.45 10.04 40.03
C HIS A 96 -48.87 11.22 39.13
N LYS A 97 -50.07 11.13 38.54
CA LYS A 97 -50.57 12.12 37.57
C LYS A 97 -50.68 13.55 38.08
N ALA A 98 -50.84 13.75 39.40
CA ALA A 98 -50.96 15.07 40.01
C ALA A 98 -49.60 15.76 40.24
N ASP A 99 -48.51 14.98 40.28
CA ASP A 99 -47.15 15.45 40.58
C ASP A 99 -46.31 15.64 39.30
N ILE A 100 -46.93 15.45 38.12
CA ILE A 100 -46.30 15.64 36.83
C ILE A 100 -45.97 17.12 36.64
N ASN A 101 -44.69 17.42 36.44
CA ASN A 101 -44.21 18.76 36.11
C ASN A 101 -43.59 18.76 34.71
N PRO A 102 -44.33 19.18 33.67
CA PRO A 102 -43.83 19.25 32.28
C PRO A 102 -42.65 20.20 32.08
N SER A 103 -42.37 21.07 33.07
CA SER A 103 -41.25 22.01 33.02
C SER A 103 -39.91 21.37 33.40
N GLN A 104 -39.92 20.15 33.94
CA GLN A 104 -38.73 19.42 34.36
C GLN A 104 -38.41 18.27 33.38
N PRO A 105 -37.12 17.96 33.15
CA PRO A 105 -36.74 16.83 32.29
C PRO A 105 -37.27 15.52 32.89
N GLY A 106 -37.88 14.68 32.05
CA GLY A 106 -38.57 13.46 32.49
C GLY A 106 -39.82 13.72 33.33
N ASN A 107 -40.51 14.85 33.12
CA ASN A 107 -41.78 15.21 33.78
C ASN A 107 -41.74 15.24 35.32
N GLY A 108 -40.54 15.38 35.91
CA GLY A 108 -40.34 15.37 37.37
C GLY A 108 -40.12 13.98 37.97
N CYS A 109 -39.91 12.95 37.14
CA CYS A 109 -39.63 11.59 37.59
C CYS A 109 -38.37 11.51 38.49
N PRO A 110 -38.47 10.92 39.70
CA PRO A 110 -37.32 10.78 40.62
C PRO A 110 -36.19 9.89 40.08
N HIS A 111 -36.53 8.98 39.15
CA HIS A 111 -35.59 8.03 38.56
C HIS A 111 -34.99 8.52 37.24
N TYR A 112 -35.28 9.76 36.81
CA TYR A 112 -34.78 10.28 35.55
C TYR A 112 -33.25 10.45 35.59
N THR A 113 -32.56 9.71 34.73
CA THR A 113 -31.12 9.90 34.48
C THR A 113 -30.87 9.95 32.98
N THR A 114 -29.89 10.76 32.58
CA THR A 114 -29.40 10.77 31.20
C THR A 114 -28.23 9.81 31.05
N GLN A 115 -27.96 9.41 29.81
CA GLN A 115 -26.79 8.60 29.50
C GLN A 115 -25.52 9.37 29.84
N VAL A 116 -24.53 8.69 30.43
CA VAL A 116 -23.20 9.27 30.66
C VAL A 116 -22.21 8.55 29.77
N PHE A 117 -21.46 9.31 28.98
CA PHE A 117 -20.45 8.70 28.14
C PHE A 117 -19.24 8.32 29.01
N PRO A 118 -18.79 7.04 29.01
CA PRO A 118 -17.75 6.58 29.91
C PRO A 118 -16.45 7.39 29.78
N PHE A 119 -15.85 7.77 30.93
CA PHE A 119 -14.62 8.55 30.96
C PHE A 119 -13.47 7.91 30.17
N LEU A 120 -13.31 6.59 30.28
CA LEU A 120 -12.29 5.83 29.56
C LEU A 120 -12.43 5.98 28.04
N TRP A 121 -13.65 5.99 27.52
CA TRP A 121 -13.89 6.12 26.08
C TRP A 121 -13.60 7.56 25.60
N LYS A 122 -13.89 8.59 26.43
CA LYS A 122 -13.46 9.98 26.15
C LYS A 122 -11.94 10.07 26.06
N ALA A 123 -11.24 9.46 27.03
CA ALA A 123 -9.78 9.43 27.07
C ALA A 123 -9.20 8.72 25.84
N ILE A 124 -9.78 7.59 25.42
CA ILE A 124 -9.35 6.86 24.22
C ILE A 124 -9.48 7.72 22.97
N VAL A 125 -10.60 8.42 22.78
CA VAL A 125 -10.80 9.30 21.62
C VAL A 125 -9.74 10.41 21.57
N VAL A 126 -9.43 11.03 22.72
CA VAL A 126 -8.40 12.07 22.81
C VAL A 126 -7.00 11.51 22.53
N ILE A 127 -6.66 10.34 23.06
CA ILE A 127 -5.37 9.69 22.81
C ILE A 127 -5.23 9.32 21.34
N LEU A 128 -6.29 8.75 20.74
CA LEU A 128 -6.27 8.28 19.37
C LEU A 128 -6.14 9.45 18.39
N LEU A 129 -7.01 10.46 18.49
CA LEU A 129 -7.00 11.61 17.58
C LEU A 129 -5.89 12.61 17.89
N GLY A 130 -5.51 12.76 19.16
CA GLY A 130 -4.51 13.74 19.59
C GLY A 130 -3.06 13.27 19.49
N LEU A 131 -2.80 11.97 19.66
CA LEU A 131 -1.44 11.42 19.67
C LEU A 131 -1.21 10.38 18.59
N ILE A 132 -2.04 9.33 18.53
CA ILE A 132 -1.79 8.18 17.64
C ILE A 132 -1.90 8.57 16.17
N VAL A 133 -2.95 9.31 15.79
CA VAL A 133 -3.16 9.71 14.39
C VAL A 133 -2.07 10.69 13.92
N PRO A 134 -1.72 11.77 14.63
CA PRO A 134 -0.61 12.63 14.24
C PRO A 134 0.74 11.93 14.18
N TYR A 135 1.04 11.05 15.15
CA TYR A 135 2.27 10.29 15.17
C TYR A 135 2.38 9.33 13.98
N SER A 136 1.30 8.59 13.70
CA SER A 136 1.24 7.69 12.56
C SER A 136 1.30 8.43 11.22
N ALA A 137 0.65 9.59 11.11
CA ALA A 137 0.73 10.46 9.93
C ALA A 137 2.16 10.96 9.68
N ASN A 138 2.86 11.44 10.71
CA ASN A 138 4.26 11.86 10.57
C ASN A 138 5.16 10.73 10.08
N LYS A 139 4.99 9.52 10.64
CA LYS A 139 5.72 8.34 10.18
C LYS A 139 5.36 7.94 8.75
N TYR A 140 4.08 8.03 8.39
CA TYR A 140 3.58 7.70 7.06
C TYR A 140 4.14 8.64 5.98
N PHE A 141 4.10 9.96 6.21
CA PHE A 141 4.67 10.93 5.27
C PHE A 141 6.21 10.91 5.28
N GLY A 142 6.85 10.63 6.43
CA GLY A 142 8.30 10.50 6.51
C GLY A 142 8.85 9.31 5.71
N ASN A 143 8.13 8.19 5.71
CA ASN A 143 8.51 6.97 5.00
C ASN A 143 8.09 6.95 3.51
N GLU A 144 7.54 8.05 2.96
CA GLU A 144 7.11 8.08 1.56
C GLU A 144 8.27 7.80 0.59
N ALA A 145 9.44 8.40 0.83
CA ALA A 145 10.60 8.20 -0.01
C ALA A 145 11.10 6.73 0.00
N GLU A 146 11.09 6.08 1.16
CA GLU A 146 11.48 4.65 1.26
C GLU A 146 10.48 3.75 0.53
N ARG A 147 9.17 4.01 0.68
CA ARG A 147 8.15 3.25 -0.06
C ARG A 147 8.31 3.41 -1.57
N LYS A 148 8.55 4.64 -2.04
CA LYS A 148 8.79 4.91 -3.48
C LYS A 148 10.08 4.27 -3.99
N ARG A 149 11.15 4.30 -3.18
CA ARG A 149 12.40 3.59 -3.48
C ARG A 149 12.16 2.09 -3.61
N SER A 150 11.47 1.47 -2.65
CA SER A 150 11.18 0.03 -2.65
C SER A 150 10.34 -0.38 -3.86
N ALA A 151 9.25 0.35 -4.13
CA ALA A 151 8.41 0.08 -5.29
C ALA A 151 9.18 0.25 -6.63
N ARG A 152 10.10 1.21 -6.69
CA ARG A 152 10.98 1.38 -7.86
C ARG A 152 12.01 0.26 -7.97
N ALA A 153 12.59 -0.19 -6.86
CA ALA A 153 13.54 -1.28 -6.84
C ALA A 153 12.91 -2.57 -7.37
N GLU A 154 11.68 -2.88 -6.99
CA GLU A 154 10.92 -4.03 -7.48
C GLU A 154 10.69 -3.97 -9.00
N ARG A 155 10.22 -2.83 -9.52
CA ARG A 155 10.06 -2.62 -10.97
C ARG A 155 11.38 -2.76 -11.72
N LEU A 156 12.48 -2.24 -11.17
CA LEU A 156 13.81 -2.38 -11.75
C LEU A 156 14.23 -3.86 -11.82
N GLU A 157 14.04 -4.62 -10.76
CA GLU A 157 14.41 -6.04 -10.72
C GLU A 157 13.59 -6.89 -11.68
N LYS A 158 12.29 -6.58 -11.83
CA LYS A 158 11.39 -7.24 -12.78
C LYS A 158 11.89 -7.15 -14.22
N TYR A 159 12.38 -5.98 -14.65
CA TYR A 159 12.84 -5.77 -16.02
C TYR A 159 14.34 -6.05 -16.25
N LEU A 160 15.13 -6.23 -15.19
CA LEU A 160 16.59 -6.42 -15.29
C LEU A 160 17.02 -7.65 -16.10
N PRO A 161 16.38 -8.84 -15.99
CA PRO A 161 16.73 -10.00 -16.82
C PRO A 161 16.60 -9.72 -18.33
N TYR A 162 15.56 -8.98 -18.73
CA TYR A 162 15.30 -8.63 -20.12
C TYR A 162 16.27 -7.55 -20.63
N ALA A 163 16.50 -6.52 -19.83
CA ALA A 163 17.46 -5.46 -20.17
C ALA A 163 18.90 -5.98 -20.23
N SER A 164 19.30 -6.85 -19.30
CA SER A 164 20.62 -7.49 -19.31
C SER A 164 20.79 -8.41 -20.52
N SER A 165 19.79 -9.22 -20.87
CA SER A 165 19.78 -10.01 -22.11
C SER A 165 19.94 -9.14 -23.35
N TYR A 166 19.28 -7.98 -23.39
CA TYR A 166 19.44 -7.01 -24.47
C TYR A 166 20.85 -6.43 -24.53
N THR A 167 21.44 -6.07 -23.38
CA THR A 167 22.84 -5.58 -23.33
C THR A 167 23.83 -6.64 -23.81
N ALA A 168 23.60 -7.91 -23.45
CA ALA A 168 24.41 -9.03 -23.89
C ALA A 168 24.31 -9.26 -25.40
N ALA A 169 23.11 -9.22 -25.97
CA ALA A 169 22.89 -9.34 -27.41
C ALA A 169 23.57 -8.20 -28.20
N MET A 170 23.40 -6.96 -27.75
CA MET A 170 24.03 -5.79 -28.37
C MET A 170 25.55 -5.83 -28.25
N SER A 171 26.06 -6.23 -27.08
CA SER A 171 27.50 -6.39 -26.88
C SER A 171 28.06 -7.55 -27.69
N ALA A 172 27.29 -8.61 -27.91
CA ALA A 172 27.68 -9.72 -28.79
C ALA A 172 27.83 -9.27 -30.24
N ALA A 173 26.99 -8.33 -30.68
CA ALA A 173 27.06 -7.62 -31.96
C ALA A 173 28.12 -6.48 -32.00
N ASN A 174 29.03 -6.44 -31.02
CA ASN A 174 30.10 -5.43 -30.91
C ASN A 174 29.60 -3.98 -30.82
N ALA A 175 28.39 -3.75 -30.29
CA ALA A 175 27.92 -2.40 -30.00
C ALA A 175 28.74 -1.77 -28.87
N THR A 176 29.08 -0.48 -29.02
CA THR A 176 29.75 0.26 -27.95
C THR A 176 28.80 0.53 -26.78
N PRO A 177 29.29 0.68 -25.53
CA PRO A 177 28.44 0.97 -24.37
C PRO A 177 27.51 2.17 -24.57
N VAL A 178 28.00 3.23 -25.23
CA VAL A 178 27.21 4.41 -25.62
C VAL A 178 25.97 4.00 -26.43
N LYS A 179 26.14 3.15 -27.45
CA LYS A 179 25.05 2.69 -28.32
C LYS A 179 24.08 1.79 -27.57
N ILE A 180 24.58 0.94 -26.67
CA ILE A 180 23.74 0.07 -25.82
C ILE A 180 22.82 0.92 -24.95
N PHE A 181 23.37 1.88 -24.19
CA PHE A 181 22.57 2.76 -23.33
C PHE A 181 21.62 3.67 -24.10
N ARG A 182 22.04 4.19 -25.27
CA ARG A 182 21.14 4.93 -26.17
C ARG A 182 19.94 4.08 -26.59
N SER A 183 20.18 2.82 -26.93
CA SER A 183 19.13 1.93 -27.43
C SER A 183 18.16 1.50 -26.32
N LEU A 184 18.68 1.18 -25.13
CA LEU A 184 17.87 0.95 -23.93
C LEU A 184 17.01 2.16 -23.59
N ALA A 185 17.59 3.37 -23.62
CA ALA A 185 16.89 4.62 -23.34
C ALA A 185 15.74 4.92 -24.31
N LYS A 186 15.85 4.48 -25.56
CA LYS A 186 14.80 4.67 -26.57
C LYS A 186 13.58 3.76 -26.33
N ASN A 187 13.79 2.59 -25.73
CA ASN A 187 12.76 1.56 -25.56
C ASN A 187 12.15 1.60 -24.14
N GLY A 188 11.63 2.78 -23.76
CA GLY A 188 11.03 3.01 -22.43
C GLY A 188 9.82 2.12 -22.13
N GLU A 189 9.01 1.81 -23.14
CA GLU A 189 7.82 0.97 -22.98
C GLU A 189 8.15 -0.48 -22.59
N ILE A 190 9.33 -0.97 -22.96
CA ILE A 190 9.74 -2.35 -22.72
C ILE A 190 10.51 -2.48 -21.40
N TYR A 191 11.39 -1.52 -21.10
CA TYR A 191 12.34 -1.63 -19.98
C TYR A 191 12.04 -0.68 -18.80
N GLY A 192 10.97 0.13 -18.88
CA GLY A 192 10.49 0.96 -17.79
C GLY A 192 11.57 1.82 -17.12
N ASP A 193 11.72 1.67 -15.81
CA ASP A 193 12.68 2.44 -14.99
C ASP A 193 14.15 2.18 -15.38
N ILE A 194 14.49 1.04 -15.99
CA ILE A 194 15.85 0.76 -16.50
C ILE A 194 16.16 1.61 -17.72
N ALA A 195 15.18 1.84 -18.60
CA ALA A 195 15.36 2.73 -19.74
C ALA A 195 15.64 4.16 -19.26
N TYR A 196 14.96 4.59 -18.19
CA TYR A 196 15.22 5.89 -17.57
C TYR A 196 16.65 5.97 -17.01
N ASP A 197 17.11 4.99 -16.22
CA ASP A 197 18.49 4.97 -15.70
C ASP A 197 19.53 4.91 -16.84
N SER A 198 19.24 4.16 -17.91
CA SER A 198 20.05 4.11 -19.11
C SER A 198 20.10 5.45 -19.84
N SER A 199 18.99 6.19 -19.87
CA SER A 199 18.93 7.54 -20.45
C SER A 199 19.79 8.53 -19.67
N MET A 200 19.86 8.39 -18.35
CA MET A 200 20.70 9.20 -17.48
C MET A 200 22.18 8.92 -17.74
N VAL A 201 22.58 7.65 -17.86
CA VAL A 201 23.94 7.26 -18.26
C VAL A 201 24.28 7.81 -19.65
N TYR A 202 23.39 7.62 -20.62
CA TYR A 202 23.59 8.08 -21.98
C TYR A 202 23.75 9.61 -22.07
N ARG A 203 22.93 10.34 -21.31
CA ARG A 203 22.99 11.81 -21.17
C ARG A 203 24.32 12.24 -20.55
N ASP A 204 24.74 11.57 -19.48
CA ASP A 204 25.96 11.92 -18.76
C ASP A 204 27.21 11.75 -19.65
N MET A 205 27.19 10.76 -20.56
CA MET A 205 28.26 10.57 -21.52
C MET A 205 28.19 11.52 -22.74
N THR A 206 27.00 11.76 -23.30
CA THR A 206 26.86 12.50 -24.57
C THR A 206 26.77 14.01 -24.35
N LEU A 207 26.03 14.46 -23.33
CA LEU A 207 25.81 15.88 -23.08
C LEU A 207 26.86 16.48 -22.15
N PHE A 208 27.23 15.76 -21.08
CA PHE A 208 28.20 16.26 -20.10
C PHE A 208 29.64 15.82 -20.41
N GLY A 209 29.84 14.92 -21.37
CA GLY A 209 31.18 14.48 -21.79
C GLY A 209 31.92 13.65 -20.74
N TYR A 210 31.21 13.08 -19.75
CA TYR A 210 31.83 12.20 -18.77
C TYR A 210 32.28 10.88 -19.42
N ASP A 211 33.40 10.34 -18.95
CA ASP A 211 33.86 9.02 -19.36
C ASP A 211 32.88 7.92 -18.88
N ILE A 212 32.94 6.74 -19.53
CA ILE A 212 32.02 5.62 -19.24
C ILE A 212 32.11 5.21 -17.76
N ILE A 213 33.29 5.18 -17.17
CA ILE A 213 33.49 4.71 -15.79
C ILE A 213 32.80 5.69 -14.84
N THR A 214 33.03 7.00 -15.02
CA THR A 214 32.40 8.04 -14.20
C THR A 214 30.88 8.07 -14.39
N ALA A 215 30.38 8.01 -15.64
CA ALA A 215 28.95 8.01 -15.93
C ALA A 215 28.22 6.82 -15.27
N VAL A 216 28.88 5.66 -15.22
CA VAL A 216 28.31 4.45 -14.63
C VAL A 216 28.44 4.46 -13.11
N LYS A 217 29.52 4.99 -12.54
CA LYS A 217 29.61 5.22 -11.08
C LYS A 217 28.46 6.11 -10.60
N LEU A 218 28.12 7.17 -11.34
CA LEU A 218 26.93 7.98 -11.05
C LEU A 218 25.63 7.18 -11.16
N ALA A 219 25.56 6.19 -12.05
CA ALA A 219 24.41 5.28 -12.14
C ALA A 219 24.29 4.36 -10.93
N VAL A 220 25.41 3.84 -10.41
CA VAL A 220 25.46 3.03 -9.17
C VAL A 220 24.84 3.80 -8.01
N ASP A 221 25.17 5.08 -7.86
CA ASP A 221 24.64 5.90 -6.76
C ASP A 221 23.12 6.18 -6.91
N ARG A 222 22.61 6.20 -8.15
CA ARG A 222 21.19 6.44 -8.48
C ARG A 222 20.32 5.19 -8.46
N ALA A 223 20.92 4.00 -8.52
CA ALA A 223 20.19 2.74 -8.56
C ALA A 223 19.43 2.48 -7.24
N ALA A 224 18.14 2.15 -7.34
CA ALA A 224 17.30 1.86 -6.17
C ALA A 224 17.42 0.40 -5.70
N SER A 225 17.58 -0.52 -6.66
CA SER A 225 17.70 -1.97 -6.44
C SER A 225 19.15 -2.39 -6.22
N VAL A 226 19.35 -3.39 -5.36
CA VAL A 226 20.65 -4.03 -5.11
C VAL A 226 21.18 -4.68 -6.39
N TRP A 227 20.33 -5.38 -7.13
CA TRP A 227 20.74 -6.10 -8.34
C TRP A 227 21.18 -5.17 -9.46
N VAL A 228 20.46 -4.05 -9.65
CA VAL A 228 20.85 -3.01 -10.61
C VAL A 228 22.15 -2.33 -10.18
N THR A 229 22.31 -2.11 -8.86
CA THR A 229 23.56 -1.58 -8.30
C THR A 229 24.73 -2.51 -8.61
N GLU A 230 24.59 -3.82 -8.39
CA GLU A 230 25.60 -4.83 -8.73
C GLU A 230 25.91 -4.93 -10.22
N PHE A 231 24.88 -4.79 -11.07
CA PHE A 231 25.06 -4.77 -12.53
C PHE A 231 25.92 -3.59 -12.98
N PHE A 232 25.63 -2.38 -12.50
CA PHE A 232 26.44 -1.21 -12.83
C PHE A 232 27.82 -1.27 -12.17
N GLN A 233 27.93 -1.72 -10.92
CA GLN A 233 29.21 -1.88 -10.21
C GLN A 233 30.11 -2.90 -10.90
N GLY A 234 29.58 -4.06 -11.30
CA GLY A 234 30.35 -5.07 -12.01
C GLY A 234 30.81 -4.58 -13.39
N MET A 235 30.01 -3.74 -14.06
CA MET A 235 30.45 -3.07 -15.27
C MET A 235 31.61 -2.10 -15.02
N VAL A 236 31.54 -1.28 -13.96
CA VAL A 236 32.65 -0.41 -13.54
C VAL A 236 33.91 -1.21 -13.24
N GLY A 237 33.78 -2.32 -12.51
CA GLY A 237 34.92 -3.20 -12.18
C GLY A 237 35.54 -3.83 -13.43
N THR A 238 34.72 -4.27 -14.38
CA THR A 238 35.20 -4.87 -15.64
C THR A 238 35.91 -3.83 -16.50
N LEU A 239 35.34 -2.63 -16.64
CA LEU A 239 35.93 -1.55 -17.42
C LEU A 239 37.24 -1.03 -16.80
N SER A 240 37.28 -0.89 -15.48
CA SER A 240 38.46 -0.35 -14.77
C SER A 240 39.64 -1.33 -14.76
N SER A 241 39.36 -2.64 -14.83
CA SER A 241 40.38 -3.69 -14.91
C SER A 241 40.82 -4.03 -16.34
N GLY A 242 40.24 -3.39 -17.35
CA GLY A 242 40.50 -3.73 -18.77
C GLY A 242 39.91 -5.09 -19.18
N GLY A 243 38.95 -5.61 -18.42
CA GLY A 243 38.30 -6.89 -18.67
C GLY A 243 37.36 -6.87 -19.88
N ASN A 244 36.89 -8.06 -20.27
CA ASN A 244 35.99 -8.21 -21.40
C ASN A 244 34.53 -7.90 -21.00
N LEU A 245 34.05 -6.72 -21.39
CA LEU A 245 32.68 -6.29 -21.11
C LEU A 245 31.60 -7.16 -21.77
N LYS A 246 31.87 -7.71 -22.97
CA LYS A 246 30.96 -8.63 -23.66
C LYS A 246 30.74 -9.90 -22.83
N LEU A 247 31.81 -10.48 -22.30
CA LEU A 247 31.71 -11.65 -21.45
C LEU A 247 30.97 -11.34 -20.14
N TYR A 248 31.21 -10.16 -19.55
CA TYR A 248 30.47 -9.71 -18.38
C TYR A 248 28.97 -9.65 -18.61
N PHE A 249 28.52 -9.00 -19.70
CA PHE A 249 27.09 -8.91 -20.01
C PHE A 249 26.46 -10.27 -20.31
N LEU A 250 27.15 -11.16 -21.04
CA LEU A 250 26.66 -12.51 -21.31
C LEU A 250 26.44 -13.30 -20.01
N ASN A 251 27.43 -13.31 -19.12
CA ASN A 251 27.34 -14.02 -17.84
C ASN A 251 26.23 -13.44 -16.94
N ARG A 252 26.09 -12.11 -16.90
CA ARG A 252 25.05 -11.45 -16.09
C ARG A 252 23.65 -11.66 -16.66
N ALA A 253 23.50 -11.64 -17.98
CA ALA A 253 22.24 -11.96 -18.62
C ALA A 253 21.80 -13.39 -18.31
N GLU A 254 22.71 -14.37 -18.42
CA GLU A 254 22.41 -15.76 -18.07
C GLU A 254 22.03 -15.91 -16.59
N HIS A 255 22.77 -15.26 -15.69
CA HIS A 255 22.46 -15.25 -14.26
C HIS A 255 21.06 -14.71 -13.96
N TYR A 256 20.72 -13.50 -14.44
CA TYR A 256 19.41 -12.91 -14.18
C TYR A 256 18.27 -13.65 -14.87
N MET A 257 18.49 -14.19 -16.07
CA MET A 257 17.50 -15.03 -16.75
C MET A 257 17.27 -16.35 -16.02
N ARG A 258 18.31 -16.94 -15.42
CA ARG A 258 18.18 -18.13 -14.60
C ARG A 258 17.33 -17.84 -13.36
N GLU A 259 17.59 -16.74 -12.65
CA GLU A 259 16.72 -16.39 -11.51
C GLU A 259 15.29 -16.13 -11.96
N ASN A 260 15.09 -15.41 -13.06
CA ASN A 260 13.75 -15.13 -13.55
C ASN A 260 12.96 -16.42 -13.85
N ARG A 261 13.64 -17.44 -14.41
CA ARG A 261 13.04 -18.77 -14.59
C ARG A 261 12.69 -19.44 -13.28
N ILE A 262 13.56 -19.36 -12.27
CA ILE A 262 13.26 -19.91 -10.92
C ILE A 262 12.04 -19.20 -10.32
N ARG A 263 12.00 -17.86 -10.35
CA ARG A 263 10.87 -17.07 -9.85
C ARG A 263 9.57 -17.44 -10.56
N LEU A 264 9.61 -17.58 -11.88
CA LEU A 264 8.44 -18.01 -12.66
C LEU A 264 8.01 -19.45 -12.33
N THR A 265 8.95 -20.37 -12.15
CA THR A 265 8.64 -21.75 -11.75
C THR A 265 7.95 -21.79 -10.40
N VAL A 266 8.48 -21.09 -9.39
CA VAL A 266 7.86 -20.99 -8.06
C VAL A 266 6.46 -20.40 -8.15
N PHE A 267 6.26 -19.39 -9.00
CA PHE A 267 4.94 -18.81 -9.24
C PHE A 267 3.97 -19.84 -9.85
N LEU A 268 4.40 -20.60 -10.86
CA LEU A 268 3.60 -21.66 -11.49
C LEU A 268 3.28 -22.80 -10.51
N GLU A 269 4.21 -23.19 -9.65
CA GLU A 269 3.99 -24.17 -8.57
C GLU A 269 2.94 -23.67 -7.58
N THR A 270 2.98 -22.38 -7.23
CA THR A 270 1.99 -21.75 -6.35
C THR A 270 0.59 -21.77 -7.00
N LEU A 271 0.49 -21.43 -8.29
CA LEU A 271 -0.76 -21.53 -9.05
C LEU A 271 -1.27 -22.98 -9.14
N ALA A 272 -0.37 -23.95 -9.31
CA ALA A 272 -0.73 -25.37 -9.35
C ALA A 272 -1.29 -25.84 -8.00
N MET A 273 -0.66 -25.46 -6.88
CA MET A 273 -1.18 -25.75 -5.54
C MET A 273 -2.57 -25.15 -5.35
N PHE A 274 -2.80 -23.91 -5.80
CA PHE A 274 -4.15 -23.34 -5.75
C PHE A 274 -5.13 -24.12 -6.61
N ALA A 275 -4.80 -24.43 -7.87
CA ALA A 275 -5.67 -25.23 -8.73
C ALA A 275 -6.05 -26.58 -8.09
N GLU A 276 -5.14 -27.23 -7.37
CA GLU A 276 -5.44 -28.44 -6.60
C GLU A 276 -6.45 -28.17 -5.47
N THR A 277 -6.22 -27.15 -4.64
CA THR A 277 -7.16 -26.77 -3.57
C THR A 277 -8.54 -26.40 -4.10
N TYR A 278 -8.61 -25.75 -5.27
CA TYR A 278 -9.86 -25.41 -5.94
C TYR A 278 -10.68 -26.65 -6.29
N ILE A 279 -10.05 -27.64 -6.94
CA ILE A 279 -10.73 -28.86 -7.35
C ILE A 279 -11.26 -29.62 -6.13
N VAL A 280 -10.50 -29.67 -5.03
CA VAL A 280 -10.93 -30.37 -3.82
C VAL A 280 -12.06 -29.64 -3.09
N VAL A 281 -11.87 -28.35 -2.80
CA VAL A 281 -12.78 -27.57 -1.92
C VAL A 281 -13.97 -27.01 -2.67
N ALA A 282 -13.77 -26.45 -3.86
CA ALA A 282 -14.84 -25.76 -4.58
C ALA A 282 -15.63 -26.69 -5.52
N VAL A 283 -15.04 -27.80 -5.98
CA VAL A 283 -15.71 -28.73 -6.92
C VAL A 283 -16.08 -30.05 -6.27
N ALA A 284 -15.11 -30.80 -5.73
CA ALA A 284 -15.35 -32.14 -5.22
C ALA A 284 -16.21 -32.15 -3.95
N MET A 285 -15.88 -31.34 -2.94
CA MET A 285 -16.63 -31.31 -1.67
C MET A 285 -18.12 -30.97 -1.87
N PRO A 286 -18.50 -29.95 -2.67
CA PRO A 286 -19.91 -29.70 -2.95
C PRO A 286 -20.60 -30.82 -3.73
N LEU A 287 -19.90 -31.43 -4.70
CA LEU A 287 -20.46 -32.54 -5.46
C LEU A 287 -20.74 -33.74 -4.56
N PHE A 288 -19.82 -34.08 -3.66
CA PHE A 288 -20.05 -35.12 -2.64
C PHE A 288 -21.22 -34.77 -1.73
N LEU A 289 -21.33 -33.52 -1.28
CA LEU A 289 -22.47 -33.06 -0.47
C LEU A 289 -23.79 -33.27 -1.23
N ILE A 290 -23.88 -32.83 -2.48
CA ILE A 290 -25.09 -32.97 -3.31
C ILE A 290 -25.46 -34.45 -3.48
N VAL A 291 -24.50 -35.31 -3.83
CA VAL A 291 -24.73 -36.74 -4.02
C VAL A 291 -25.24 -37.38 -2.71
N MET A 292 -24.60 -37.06 -1.58
CA MET A 292 -25.01 -37.57 -0.27
C MET A 292 -26.42 -37.10 0.12
N LEU A 293 -26.74 -35.83 -0.13
CA LEU A 293 -28.09 -35.28 0.11
C LEU A 293 -29.15 -35.99 -0.74
N VAL A 294 -28.87 -36.26 -2.01
CA VAL A 294 -29.79 -36.99 -2.91
C VAL A 294 -30.01 -38.42 -2.42
N ILE A 295 -28.96 -39.12 -1.99
CA ILE A 295 -29.07 -40.49 -1.45
C ILE A 295 -29.87 -40.49 -0.14
N MET A 296 -29.59 -39.55 0.78
CA MET A 296 -30.33 -39.43 2.05
C MET A 296 -31.82 -39.18 1.81
N PHE A 297 -32.16 -38.33 0.85
CA PHE A 297 -33.54 -38.05 0.47
C PHE A 297 -34.28 -39.32 -0.01
N TRP A 298 -33.61 -40.14 -0.82
CA TRP A 298 -34.17 -41.40 -1.33
C TRP A 298 -34.25 -42.51 -0.28
N VAL A 299 -33.21 -42.69 0.53
CA VAL A 299 -33.10 -43.79 1.50
C VAL A 299 -33.91 -43.53 2.77
N SER A 300 -34.03 -42.27 3.20
CA SER A 300 -34.66 -41.95 4.48
C SER A 300 -36.18 -42.05 4.46
N GLY A 301 -36.84 -41.96 3.29
CA GLY A 301 -38.28 -42.17 3.08
C GLY A 301 -39.25 -41.23 3.82
N ALA A 302 -38.87 -40.65 4.96
CA ALA A 302 -39.69 -39.79 5.82
C ALA A 302 -38.89 -38.92 6.83
N GLY A 303 -37.56 -39.09 6.98
CA GLY A 303 -36.83 -38.59 8.17
C GLY A 303 -36.03 -37.30 8.05
N SER A 304 -35.64 -36.84 6.85
CA SER A 304 -34.94 -35.55 6.70
C SER A 304 -35.58 -34.70 5.62
N GLN A 305 -36.62 -33.96 5.98
CA GLN A 305 -37.19 -32.93 5.11
C GLN A 305 -36.30 -31.69 5.17
N ILE A 306 -35.14 -31.73 4.49
CA ILE A 306 -34.47 -30.48 4.13
C ILE A 306 -35.47 -29.73 3.26
N SER A 307 -35.95 -28.58 3.74
CA SER A 307 -36.92 -27.77 3.00
C SER A 307 -36.36 -27.47 1.60
N GLU A 308 -37.21 -27.55 0.57
CA GLU A 308 -36.85 -27.24 -0.83
C GLU A 308 -36.08 -25.91 -0.94
N ASN A 309 -36.50 -24.91 -0.16
CA ASN A 309 -35.87 -23.60 -0.06
C ASN A 309 -34.40 -23.64 0.41
N MET A 310 -34.02 -24.58 1.27
CA MET A 310 -32.65 -24.74 1.77
C MET A 310 -31.75 -25.39 0.71
N VAL A 311 -32.26 -26.38 -0.04
CA VAL A 311 -31.50 -27.00 -1.14
C VAL A 311 -31.28 -25.98 -2.26
N TYR A 312 -32.34 -25.25 -2.65
CA TYR A 312 -32.21 -24.15 -3.62
C TYR A 312 -31.25 -23.07 -3.12
N GLY A 313 -31.31 -22.70 -1.83
CA GLY A 313 -30.38 -21.73 -1.24
C GLY A 313 -28.92 -22.18 -1.27
N ILE A 314 -28.65 -23.47 -1.05
CA ILE A 314 -27.28 -24.02 -1.15
C ILE A 314 -26.82 -24.03 -2.61
N VAL A 315 -27.62 -24.57 -3.53
CA VAL A 315 -27.22 -24.75 -4.93
C VAL A 315 -27.12 -23.41 -5.68
N MET A 316 -28.11 -22.53 -5.55
CA MET A 316 -28.14 -21.24 -6.25
C MET A 316 -27.43 -20.12 -5.49
N GLY A 317 -27.23 -20.26 -4.18
CA GLY A 317 -26.58 -19.24 -3.33
C GLY A 317 -25.15 -19.61 -2.96
N LEU A 318 -24.99 -20.69 -2.18
CA LEU A 318 -23.69 -21.04 -1.60
C LEU A 318 -22.65 -21.45 -2.66
N LEU A 319 -23.02 -22.26 -3.66
CA LEU A 319 -22.05 -22.72 -4.67
C LEU A 319 -21.51 -21.58 -5.54
N PRO A 320 -22.36 -20.71 -6.12
CA PRO A 320 -21.85 -19.57 -6.89
C PRO A 320 -21.03 -18.62 -6.03
N MET A 321 -21.41 -18.42 -4.76
CA MET A 321 -20.63 -17.61 -3.81
C MET A 321 -19.21 -18.16 -3.61
N ILE A 322 -19.06 -19.48 -3.45
CA ILE A 322 -17.74 -20.13 -3.32
C ILE A 322 -16.91 -19.92 -4.60
N HIS A 323 -17.49 -20.10 -5.79
CA HIS A 323 -16.77 -19.88 -7.05
C HIS A 323 -16.38 -18.41 -7.26
N VAL A 324 -17.26 -17.46 -6.92
CA VAL A 324 -16.96 -16.04 -6.98
C VAL A 324 -15.85 -15.68 -6.01
N ALA A 325 -15.93 -16.12 -4.75
CA ALA A 325 -14.90 -15.90 -3.75
C ALA A 325 -13.53 -16.43 -4.20
N TYR A 326 -13.50 -17.62 -4.80
CA TYR A 326 -12.27 -18.22 -5.31
C TYR A 326 -11.71 -17.47 -6.52
N SER A 327 -12.57 -17.06 -7.46
CA SER A 327 -12.15 -16.27 -8.62
C SER A 327 -11.56 -14.93 -8.21
N LEU A 328 -12.14 -14.27 -7.20
CA LEU A 328 -11.64 -13.02 -6.63
C LEU A 328 -10.29 -13.23 -5.95
N PHE A 329 -10.16 -14.31 -5.18
CA PHE A 329 -8.90 -14.67 -4.52
C PHE A 329 -7.77 -14.84 -5.53
N VAL A 330 -7.98 -15.63 -6.59
CA VAL A 330 -6.98 -15.83 -7.66
C VAL A 330 -6.67 -14.53 -8.38
N TRP A 331 -7.68 -13.69 -8.65
CA TRP A 331 -7.48 -12.40 -9.28
C TRP A 331 -6.60 -11.45 -8.44
N LEU A 332 -6.86 -11.36 -7.13
CA LEU A 332 -6.05 -10.55 -6.22
C LEU A 332 -4.58 -10.98 -6.21
N MET A 333 -4.33 -12.29 -6.22
CA MET A 333 -2.97 -12.84 -6.29
C MET A 333 -2.29 -12.59 -7.64
N SER A 334 -3.07 -12.61 -8.74
CA SER A 334 -2.54 -12.26 -10.06
C SER A 334 -2.07 -10.81 -10.11
N GLN A 335 -2.81 -9.88 -9.48
CA GLN A 335 -2.44 -8.46 -9.47
C GLN A 335 -1.11 -8.19 -8.75
N GLU A 336 -0.81 -8.93 -7.67
CA GLU A 336 0.48 -8.82 -6.97
C GLU A 336 1.67 -9.10 -7.89
N ASN A 337 1.48 -9.92 -8.92
CA ASN A 337 2.51 -10.24 -9.92
C ASN A 337 2.53 -9.28 -11.12
N GLU A 338 1.47 -8.52 -11.36
CA GLU A 338 1.43 -7.45 -12.37
C GLU A 338 2.15 -6.18 -11.89
N MET A 339 2.12 -5.89 -10.57
CA MET A 339 2.84 -4.78 -9.94
C MET A 339 4.38 -4.90 -10.01
#